data_AF-A0A6P7FTN1-F1
#
_entry.id   AF-A0A6P7FTN1-F1
#
_cell.length_a   1.000
_cell.length_b   1.000
_cell.length_c   1.000
_cell.angle_alpha   90.00
_cell.angle_beta   90.00
_cell.angle_gamma   90.00
#
_symmetry.space_group_name_H-M   'P 1'
#
loop_
_entity.id
_entity.type
_entity.pdbx_description
1 polymer ?
#
loop_
_entity_poly.entity_id
_entity_poly.type
_entity_poly.pdbx_seq_one_letter_code
_entity_poly.pdbx_strand_id
1 'polypeptide(L)'
;MFKKVIYFQCILFVQTGLFSVTMQQCISKDYGKGGTVCVCNDTYCDFLPKIQPVDKTYYLIYTSNKKGLRFEKTEGSFLPEQKKTNAKKVYVYTKEHQEIHGFGGAFTDSTGINVNSLNEGAKENLLRSYFGKDGIEYTLGRVPIGASDFGLRAYSYAESYDPSLKNFTLAPEDFQYKIPLIQKANQLAGRPIRLIGSAWSSPIWMKVIPKYATIFGTLRSDMYQPWANYHLKFLEAYKQNNVTFWGLTTGNQPTIGYITFNIPGLAMGPTQLGRWISQNLGPTLKKSEFSDLKIITLDDQRLFLPLWLVDMFLFVPGAKQYIDGIGVHWYLDSISPTFDLDLTHNFYSDKFIIGTEGCRGNIPFEPDVILGSWQRGEDYVKSIMEVCKFATLGYRLDRLEHGAGFSRWSFPLQYQR
;
A
#
# COMPACT_ATOMS: atom_id res chain seq x y z
N MET A 1 36.46 -65.72 11.55
CA MET A 1 35.26 -65.01 12.04
C MET A 1 35.71 -63.97 13.05
N PHE A 2 35.98 -62.72 12.67
CA PHE A 2 35.96 -61.53 13.53
C PHE A 2 36.09 -60.28 12.63
N LYS A 3 35.12 -59.37 12.78
CA LYS A 3 34.82 -58.24 11.89
C LYS A 3 35.84 -57.09 12.04
N LYS A 4 36.33 -56.54 10.92
CA LYS A 4 36.94 -55.20 10.87
C LYS A 4 35.86 -54.18 10.56
N VAL A 5 35.66 -53.22 11.46
CA VAL A 5 34.82 -52.03 11.26
C VAL A 5 35.69 -50.96 10.60
N ILE A 6 35.27 -50.46 9.45
CA ILE A 6 35.89 -49.32 8.77
C ILE A 6 34.95 -48.12 8.97
N TYR A 7 35.42 -47.10 9.68
CA TYR A 7 34.76 -45.80 9.77
C TYR A 7 35.12 -44.97 8.53
N PHE A 8 34.13 -44.63 7.71
CA PHE A 8 34.26 -43.60 6.69
C PHE A 8 33.76 -42.27 7.27
N GLN A 9 34.66 -41.33 7.54
CA GLN A 9 34.29 -39.93 7.79
C GLN A 9 34.11 -39.23 6.44
N CYS A 10 32.86 -38.95 6.06
CA CYS A 10 32.55 -38.01 5.00
C CYS A 10 32.67 -36.58 5.53
N ILE A 11 33.70 -35.86 5.08
CA ILE A 11 33.81 -34.41 5.27
C ILE A 11 32.92 -33.73 4.22
N LEU A 12 31.75 -33.26 4.65
CA LEU A 12 30.88 -32.40 3.85
C LEU A 12 31.45 -30.98 3.84
N PHE A 13 32.09 -30.59 2.74
CA PHE A 13 32.39 -29.20 2.46
C PHE A 13 31.09 -28.48 2.06
N VAL A 14 30.49 -27.77 3.01
CA VAL A 14 29.44 -26.79 2.70
C VAL A 14 30.14 -25.54 2.21
N GLN A 15 30.25 -25.37 0.89
CA GLN A 15 30.59 -24.08 0.30
C GLN A 15 29.40 -23.13 0.51
N THR A 16 29.42 -22.39 1.62
CA THR A 16 28.59 -21.19 1.75
C THR A 16 29.18 -20.11 0.85
N GLY A 17 28.75 -20.09 -0.42
CA GLY A 17 29.02 -18.97 -1.31
C GLY A 17 28.36 -17.71 -0.75
N LEU A 18 29.14 -16.86 -0.09
CA LEU A 18 28.76 -15.48 0.17
C LEU A 18 28.78 -14.75 -1.18
N PHE A 19 27.65 -14.76 -1.89
CA PHE A 19 27.44 -13.85 -3.01
C PHE A 19 27.40 -12.42 -2.45
N SER A 20 28.54 -11.73 -2.52
CA SER A 20 28.57 -10.28 -2.38
C SER A 20 27.85 -9.69 -3.59
N VAL A 21 26.62 -9.22 -3.41
CA VAL A 21 25.89 -8.48 -4.45
C VAL A 21 26.59 -7.13 -4.58
N THR A 22 27.44 -7.01 -5.61
CA THR A 22 28.00 -5.73 -6.03
C THR A 22 26.86 -4.84 -6.53
N MET A 23 26.88 -3.55 -6.16
CA MET A 23 25.87 -2.56 -6.56
C MET A 23 25.69 -2.58 -8.08
N GLN A 24 24.52 -3.01 -8.53
CA GLN A 24 24.15 -3.01 -9.94
C GLN A 24 23.55 -1.64 -10.25
N GLN A 25 24.24 -0.88 -11.09
CA GLN A 25 23.88 0.52 -11.35
C GLN A 25 22.65 0.66 -12.24
N CYS A 26 21.95 1.79 -12.13
CA CYS A 26 20.83 2.10 -13.01
C CYS A 26 21.27 2.20 -14.49
N ILE A 27 20.66 1.39 -15.38
CA ILE A 27 20.72 1.63 -16.83
C ILE A 27 19.77 2.77 -17.16
N SER A 28 20.31 3.99 -17.16
CA SER A 28 19.54 5.22 -17.31
C SER A 28 19.02 5.41 -18.74
N LYS A 29 17.72 5.72 -18.86
CA LYS A 29 17.08 6.11 -20.13
C LYS A 29 16.25 7.38 -19.97
N ASP A 30 16.51 8.37 -20.83
CA ASP A 30 15.74 9.62 -20.89
C ASP A 30 14.64 9.51 -21.95
N TYR A 31 13.42 9.90 -21.59
CA TYR A 31 12.25 9.96 -22.48
C TYR A 31 11.82 11.41 -22.79
N GLY A 32 12.68 12.39 -22.52
CA GLY A 32 12.45 13.81 -22.77
C GLY A 32 11.47 14.47 -21.78
N LYS A 33 11.36 13.95 -20.56
CA LYS A 33 10.38 14.40 -19.55
C LYS A 33 11.01 14.98 -18.27
N GLY A 34 12.23 15.49 -18.40
CA GLY A 34 12.92 16.20 -17.33
C GLY A 34 13.61 15.31 -16.30
N GLY A 35 13.82 14.04 -16.60
CA GLY A 35 14.56 13.08 -15.78
C GLY A 35 14.68 11.74 -16.49
N THR A 36 15.21 10.72 -15.82
CA THR A 36 15.48 9.40 -16.42
C THR A 36 14.81 8.27 -15.64
N VAL A 37 14.57 7.14 -16.31
CA VAL A 37 14.17 5.87 -15.66
C VAL A 37 15.36 4.91 -15.61
N CYS A 38 15.28 3.91 -14.72
CA CYS A 38 16.19 2.77 -14.73
C CYS A 38 15.53 1.62 -15.48
N VAL A 39 16.20 1.12 -16.52
CA VAL A 39 15.67 0.06 -17.37
C VAL A 39 16.06 -1.29 -16.78
N CYS A 40 15.05 -2.12 -16.50
CA CYS A 40 15.21 -3.50 -16.10
C CYS A 40 14.61 -4.44 -17.15
N ASN A 41 15.10 -5.66 -17.20
CA ASN A 41 14.61 -6.74 -18.04
C ASN A 41 14.75 -8.10 -17.31
N ASP A 42 14.75 -9.20 -18.04
CA ASP A 42 14.85 -10.55 -17.52
C ASP A 42 16.20 -10.92 -16.93
N THR A 43 17.27 -10.28 -17.41
CA THR A 43 18.65 -10.60 -17.07
C THR A 43 19.32 -9.49 -16.25
N TYR A 44 18.68 -8.33 -16.11
CA TYR A 44 19.27 -7.15 -15.50
C TYR A 44 18.23 -6.30 -14.76
N CYS A 45 18.59 -5.84 -13.55
CA CYS A 45 17.94 -4.71 -12.89
C CYS A 45 18.92 -4.06 -11.89
N ASP A 46 18.70 -2.80 -11.54
CA ASP A 46 19.47 -2.14 -10.48
C ASP A 46 19.02 -2.58 -9.09
N PHE A 47 20.00 -2.81 -8.21
CA PHE A 47 19.79 -3.27 -6.83
C PHE A 47 20.69 -2.50 -5.87
N LEU A 48 20.18 -2.28 -4.66
CA LEU A 48 20.84 -1.57 -3.59
C LEU A 48 21.68 -2.54 -2.74
N PRO A 49 22.94 -2.20 -2.42
CA PRO A 49 23.69 -2.98 -1.46
C PRO A 49 23.02 -2.88 -0.08
N LYS A 50 23.03 -3.97 0.69
CA LYS A 50 22.51 -3.97 2.06
C LYS A 50 23.18 -2.86 2.88
N ILE A 51 22.37 -2.00 3.50
CA ILE A 51 22.88 -0.94 4.38
C ILE A 51 23.52 -1.59 5.60
N GLN A 52 24.82 -1.35 5.78
CA GLN A 52 25.56 -1.79 6.96
C GLN A 52 25.64 -0.64 7.97
N PRO A 53 25.39 -0.90 9.27
CA PRO A 53 25.63 0.09 10.31
C PRO A 53 27.08 0.60 10.26
N VAL A 54 27.25 1.91 10.40
CA VAL A 54 28.56 2.56 10.53
C VAL A 54 28.80 2.96 11.98
N ASP A 55 30.07 3.15 12.34
CA ASP A 55 30.43 3.70 13.66
C ASP A 55 29.80 5.09 13.87
N LYS A 56 29.51 5.46 15.12
CA LYS A 56 28.86 6.73 15.48
C LYS A 56 29.62 7.98 15.04
N THR A 57 30.90 7.86 14.71
CA THR A 57 31.74 8.94 14.16
C THR A 57 31.58 9.13 12.65
N TYR A 58 30.87 8.23 11.98
CA TYR A 58 30.63 8.26 10.54
C TYR A 58 29.15 8.36 10.19
N TYR A 59 28.87 8.81 8.97
CA TYR A 59 27.54 8.83 8.39
C TYR A 59 27.58 8.36 6.94
N LEU A 60 26.44 7.83 6.48
CA LEU A 60 26.20 7.46 5.10
C LEU A 60 25.20 8.43 4.47
N ILE A 61 25.44 8.84 3.23
CA ILE A 61 24.51 9.65 2.43
C ILE A 61 24.16 8.86 1.18
N TYR A 62 22.85 8.71 0.91
CA TYR A 62 22.34 8.16 -0.33
C TYR A 62 21.70 9.30 -1.14
N THR A 63 22.20 9.51 -2.36
CA THR A 63 21.79 10.64 -3.20
C THR A 63 21.07 10.17 -4.45
N SER A 64 19.88 10.72 -4.68
CA SER A 64 19.19 10.66 -5.96
C SER A 64 19.00 12.08 -6.50
N ASN A 65 19.19 12.30 -7.80
CA ASN A 65 19.02 13.63 -8.39
C ASN A 65 18.46 13.58 -9.82
N LYS A 66 17.99 14.75 -10.28
CA LYS A 66 17.44 14.96 -11.63
C LYS A 66 18.45 14.63 -12.75
N LYS A 67 19.75 14.75 -12.48
CA LYS A 67 20.83 14.48 -13.45
C LYS A 67 21.09 12.98 -13.67
N GLY A 68 20.52 12.09 -12.85
CA GLY A 68 20.60 10.65 -13.06
C GLY A 68 21.17 9.84 -11.90
N LEU A 69 21.55 10.47 -10.78
CA LEU A 69 21.97 9.70 -9.60
C LEU A 69 20.79 8.93 -9.02
N ARG A 70 21.03 7.67 -8.63
CA ARG A 70 20.03 6.75 -8.07
C ARG A 70 20.64 6.04 -6.87
N PHE A 71 20.24 6.47 -5.68
CA PHE A 71 20.77 5.97 -4.40
C PHE A 71 22.29 5.88 -4.36
N GLU A 72 22.97 6.86 -4.96
CA GLU A 72 24.43 6.88 -4.95
C GLU A 72 24.93 7.08 -3.52
N LYS A 73 25.70 6.11 -3.03
CA LYS A 73 26.24 6.09 -1.68
C LYS A 73 27.52 6.93 -1.61
N THR A 74 27.57 7.85 -0.67
CA THR A 74 28.79 8.50 -0.18
C THR A 74 28.88 8.34 1.34
N GLU A 75 30.07 8.50 1.89
CA GLU A 75 30.33 8.40 3.33
C GLU A 75 31.16 9.59 3.81
N GLY A 76 31.00 9.94 5.08
CA GLY A 76 31.74 11.02 5.72
C GLY A 76 31.83 10.83 7.22
N SER A 77 32.63 11.67 7.87
CA SER A 77 32.83 11.66 9.32
C SER A 77 32.28 12.92 9.97
N PHE A 78 31.71 12.79 11.16
CA PHE A 78 31.30 13.94 11.96
C PHE A 78 32.52 14.75 12.40
N LEU A 79 32.48 16.06 12.17
CA LEU A 79 33.51 16.99 12.61
C LEU A 79 33.11 17.64 13.94
N PRO A 80 34.08 18.04 14.79
CA PRO A 80 33.79 18.88 15.95
C PRO A 80 33.04 20.15 15.55
N GLU A 81 32.16 20.63 16.44
CA GLU A 81 31.31 21.79 16.16
C GLU A 81 32.16 23.02 15.78
N GLN A 82 31.95 23.53 14.56
CA GLN A 82 32.63 24.73 14.08
C GLN A 82 31.80 25.98 14.39
N LYS A 83 32.37 26.90 15.17
CA LYS A 83 31.67 28.10 15.69
C LYS A 83 31.23 29.12 14.62
N LYS A 84 31.70 29.04 13.37
CA LYS A 84 31.40 30.03 12.31
C LYS A 84 31.34 29.40 10.92
N THR A 85 30.15 28.97 10.52
CA THR A 85 29.84 28.70 9.11
C THR A 85 28.55 29.44 8.75
N ASN A 86 28.49 30.05 7.56
CA ASN A 86 27.25 30.62 7.00
C ASN A 86 26.29 29.53 6.48
N ALA A 87 26.44 28.29 6.94
CA ALA A 87 25.67 27.15 6.47
C ALA A 87 24.27 27.12 7.10
N LYS A 88 23.28 26.64 6.35
CA LYS A 88 21.99 26.25 6.91
C LYS A 88 22.23 25.10 7.89
N LYS A 89 21.72 25.23 9.12
CA LYS A 89 21.86 24.22 10.17
C LYS A 89 20.57 23.41 10.30
N VAL A 90 20.69 22.10 10.43
CA VAL A 90 19.61 21.19 10.80
C VAL A 90 19.95 20.61 12.15
N TYR A 91 19.05 20.73 13.12
CA TYR A 91 19.21 20.19 14.47
C TYR A 91 18.40 18.90 14.58
N VAL A 92 19.03 17.85 15.08
CA VAL A 92 18.38 16.56 15.36
C VAL A 92 18.17 16.46 16.86
N TYR A 93 16.91 16.29 17.26
CA TYR A 93 16.51 16.14 18.66
C TYR A 93 16.16 14.68 18.94
N THR A 94 16.39 14.21 20.17
CA THR A 94 16.10 12.83 20.59
C THR A 94 14.66 12.66 21.12
N LYS A 95 13.72 13.51 20.72
CA LYS A 95 12.32 13.41 21.13
C LYS A 95 11.65 12.33 20.29
N GLU A 96 11.00 11.37 20.95
CA GLU A 96 10.22 10.34 20.28
C GLU A 96 8.88 10.91 19.80
N HIS A 97 8.46 10.41 18.64
CA HIS A 97 7.18 10.74 18.00
C HIS A 97 6.44 9.43 17.66
N GLN A 98 5.80 9.35 16.51
CA GLN A 98 5.01 8.20 16.09
C GLN A 98 5.86 7.01 15.60
N GLU A 99 5.31 5.79 15.71
CA GLU A 99 5.92 4.57 15.16
C GLU A 99 5.66 4.44 13.65
N ILE A 100 6.68 4.30 12.82
CA ILE A 100 6.45 4.08 11.38
C ILE A 100 5.96 2.64 11.10
N HIS A 101 4.71 2.50 10.64
CA HIS A 101 4.12 1.20 10.33
C HIS A 101 4.61 0.59 9.00
N GLY A 102 5.06 1.39 8.03
CA GLY A 102 5.76 0.87 6.87
C GLY A 102 5.69 1.74 5.63
N PHE A 103 6.07 1.16 4.50
CA PHE A 103 5.98 1.76 3.17
C PHE A 103 5.62 0.66 2.18
N GLY A 104 4.86 0.99 1.13
CA GLY A 104 4.20 -0.04 0.35
C GLY A 104 3.63 0.36 -1.01
N GLY A 105 2.84 -0.58 -1.53
CA GLY A 105 2.06 -0.46 -2.76
C GLY A 105 0.75 -1.23 -2.66
N ALA A 106 -0.08 -1.17 -3.72
CA ALA A 106 -1.30 -1.97 -3.79
C ALA A 106 -1.17 -3.20 -4.70
N PHE A 107 -1.69 -4.32 -4.22
CA PHE A 107 -1.94 -5.54 -4.97
C PHE A 107 -3.31 -5.45 -5.64
N THR A 108 -3.45 -4.57 -6.65
CA THR A 108 -4.65 -4.46 -7.47
C THR A 108 -4.68 -5.56 -8.55
N ASP A 109 -5.84 -5.76 -9.17
CA ASP A 109 -5.95 -6.69 -10.30
C ASP A 109 -5.03 -6.24 -11.43
N SER A 110 -4.99 -4.93 -11.74
CA SER A 110 -4.05 -4.37 -12.72
C SER A 110 -2.58 -4.61 -12.37
N THR A 111 -2.18 -4.52 -11.09
CA THR A 111 -0.81 -4.86 -10.68
C THR A 111 -0.47 -6.29 -11.08
N GLY A 112 -1.33 -7.25 -10.74
CA GLY A 112 -1.05 -8.64 -11.07
C GLY A 112 -1.17 -8.99 -12.55
N ILE A 113 -2.04 -8.31 -13.30
CA ILE A 113 -2.08 -8.46 -14.76
C ILE A 113 -0.77 -7.98 -15.40
N ASN A 114 -0.24 -6.82 -15.00
CA ASN A 114 1.03 -6.31 -15.55
C ASN A 114 2.21 -7.20 -15.17
N VAL A 115 2.32 -7.57 -13.88
CA VAL A 115 3.42 -8.42 -13.40
C VAL A 115 3.38 -9.81 -14.05
N ASN A 116 2.19 -10.38 -14.27
CA ASN A 116 2.05 -11.65 -14.98
C ASN A 116 2.28 -11.56 -16.49
N SER A 117 2.27 -10.35 -17.07
CA SER A 117 2.60 -10.15 -18.49
C SER A 117 4.10 -10.14 -18.77
N LEU A 118 4.92 -9.99 -17.72
CA LEU A 118 6.37 -10.09 -17.80
C LEU A 118 6.84 -11.55 -17.86
N ASN A 119 8.01 -11.77 -18.45
CA ASN A 119 8.70 -13.05 -18.33
C ASN A 119 9.21 -13.25 -16.88
N GLU A 120 9.52 -14.50 -16.53
CA GLU A 120 9.82 -14.86 -15.14
C GLU A 120 11.03 -14.11 -14.55
N GLY A 121 12.09 -13.87 -15.35
CA GLY A 121 13.25 -13.09 -14.90
C GLY A 121 12.90 -11.63 -14.57
N ALA A 122 12.11 -10.98 -15.42
CA ALA A 122 11.73 -9.59 -15.22
C ALA A 122 10.73 -9.45 -14.06
N LYS A 123 9.81 -10.40 -13.92
CA LYS A 123 8.90 -10.53 -12.78
C LYS A 123 9.68 -10.66 -11.47
N GLU A 124 10.68 -11.54 -11.41
CA GLU A 124 11.55 -11.70 -10.24
C GLU A 124 12.28 -10.41 -9.91
N ASN A 125 12.91 -9.79 -10.92
CA ASN A 125 13.65 -8.55 -10.75
C ASN A 125 12.78 -7.44 -10.19
N LEU A 126 11.58 -7.22 -10.75
CA LEU A 126 10.67 -6.19 -10.25
C LEU A 126 10.23 -6.46 -8.81
N LEU A 127 9.77 -7.68 -8.50
CA LEU A 127 9.33 -8.00 -7.14
C LEU A 127 10.48 -7.89 -6.15
N ARG A 128 11.71 -8.26 -6.55
CA ARG A 128 12.92 -8.08 -5.73
C ARG A 128 13.27 -6.61 -5.53
N SER A 129 13.10 -5.74 -6.55
CA SER A 129 13.31 -4.29 -6.39
C SER A 129 12.40 -3.69 -5.32
N TYR A 130 11.16 -4.18 -5.18
CA TYR A 130 10.23 -3.71 -4.14
C TYR A 130 10.41 -4.38 -2.79
N PHE A 131 10.52 -5.71 -2.74
CA PHE A 131 10.41 -6.49 -1.50
C PHE A 131 11.72 -7.18 -1.08
N GLY A 132 12.69 -7.31 -1.98
CA GLY A 132 13.97 -7.95 -1.69
C GLY A 132 14.82 -7.12 -0.72
N LYS A 133 15.72 -7.81 0.00
CA LYS A 133 16.69 -7.20 0.94
C LYS A 133 17.73 -6.28 0.28
N ASP A 134 17.79 -6.33 -1.04
CA ASP A 134 18.61 -5.52 -1.93
C ASP A 134 17.75 -4.64 -2.85
N GLY A 135 16.47 -4.52 -2.55
CA GLY A 135 15.56 -3.52 -3.11
C GLY A 135 15.29 -2.39 -2.13
N ILE A 136 14.08 -1.83 -2.18
CA ILE A 136 13.61 -0.77 -1.26
C ILE A 136 12.82 -1.30 -0.05
N GLU A 137 12.79 -2.63 0.13
CA GLU A 137 12.27 -3.33 1.32
C GLU A 137 10.86 -2.91 1.78
N TYR A 138 9.89 -2.89 0.86
CA TYR A 138 8.49 -2.65 1.20
C TYR A 138 8.00 -3.59 2.31
N THR A 139 7.26 -2.99 3.25
CA THR A 139 6.79 -3.62 4.49
C THR A 139 5.28 -3.56 4.64
N LEU A 140 4.61 -2.81 3.77
CA LEU A 140 3.15 -2.66 3.76
C LEU A 140 2.61 -2.99 2.37
N GLY A 141 1.40 -3.56 2.32
CA GLY A 141 0.64 -3.78 1.10
C GLY A 141 -0.83 -3.46 1.29
N ARG A 142 -1.46 -2.84 0.30
CA ARG A 142 -2.92 -2.63 0.28
C ARG A 142 -3.58 -3.60 -0.69
N VAL A 143 -4.67 -4.24 -0.28
CA VAL A 143 -5.39 -5.25 -1.07
C VAL A 143 -6.85 -4.80 -1.23
N PRO A 144 -7.32 -4.57 -2.46
CA PRO A 144 -8.74 -4.40 -2.70
C PRO A 144 -9.57 -5.60 -2.26
N ILE A 145 -10.71 -5.37 -1.62
CA ILE A 145 -11.68 -6.41 -1.29
C ILE A 145 -12.74 -6.38 -2.39
N GLY A 146 -12.69 -7.35 -3.30
CA GLY A 146 -13.44 -7.32 -4.56
C GLY A 146 -12.79 -6.40 -5.58
N ALA A 147 -13.60 -5.87 -6.50
CA ALA A 147 -13.14 -4.99 -7.56
C ALA A 147 -12.68 -3.62 -7.05
N SER A 148 -11.80 -2.99 -7.83
CA SER A 148 -11.47 -1.56 -7.75
C SER A 148 -11.61 -0.93 -9.14
N ASP A 149 -11.29 0.36 -9.29
CA ASP A 149 -11.14 0.99 -10.59
C ASP A 149 -9.92 0.50 -11.39
N PHE A 150 -8.97 -0.17 -10.71
CA PHE A 150 -7.81 -0.85 -11.29
C PHE A 150 -8.07 -2.35 -11.48
N GLY A 151 -9.10 -2.65 -12.28
CA GLY A 151 -9.45 -4.01 -12.71
C GLY A 151 -10.18 -4.00 -14.05
N LEU A 152 -10.39 -5.18 -14.63
CA LEU A 152 -11.04 -5.33 -15.95
C LEU A 152 -12.57 -5.37 -15.89
N ARG A 153 -13.15 -5.56 -14.70
CA ARG A 153 -14.59 -5.64 -14.47
C ARG A 153 -14.94 -5.25 -13.04
N ALA A 154 -16.19 -4.84 -12.81
CA ALA A 154 -16.73 -4.68 -11.47
C ALA A 154 -17.24 -6.04 -10.94
N TYR A 155 -16.96 -6.35 -9.68
CA TYR A 155 -17.36 -7.58 -9.01
C TYR A 155 -17.23 -7.46 -7.48
N SER A 156 -17.90 -8.37 -6.81
CA SER A 156 -17.81 -8.68 -5.38
C SER A 156 -17.65 -10.19 -5.20
N TYR A 157 -17.55 -10.63 -3.95
CA TYR A 157 -17.45 -12.04 -3.58
C TYR A 157 -18.82 -12.70 -3.34
N ALA A 158 -19.92 -11.96 -3.53
CA ALA A 158 -21.27 -12.45 -3.30
C ALA A 158 -22.27 -11.80 -4.28
N GLU A 159 -22.18 -12.13 -5.58
CA GLU A 159 -23.00 -11.48 -6.63
C GLU A 159 -24.50 -11.74 -6.50
N SER A 160 -24.89 -12.91 -5.98
CA SER A 160 -26.30 -13.29 -5.81
C SER A 160 -26.83 -12.87 -4.45
N TYR A 161 -28.13 -12.52 -4.38
CA TYR A 161 -28.78 -12.15 -3.12
C TYR A 161 -28.69 -13.29 -2.10
N ASP A 162 -27.89 -13.07 -1.06
CA ASP A 162 -27.71 -14.01 0.05
C ASP A 162 -27.22 -13.27 1.29
N PRO A 163 -28.13 -12.77 2.15
CA PRO A 163 -27.76 -12.10 3.40
C PRO A 163 -26.97 -12.98 4.37
N SER A 164 -27.00 -14.31 4.20
CA SER A 164 -26.24 -15.25 5.03
C SER A 164 -24.83 -15.52 4.50
N LEU A 165 -24.50 -15.06 3.29
CA LEU A 165 -23.20 -15.20 2.63
C LEU A 165 -22.70 -16.66 2.52
N LYS A 166 -23.63 -17.62 2.35
CA LYS A 166 -23.30 -19.03 2.10
C LYS A 166 -22.58 -19.21 0.76
N ASN A 167 -22.93 -18.38 -0.23
CA ASN A 167 -22.31 -18.40 -1.55
C ASN A 167 -21.11 -17.45 -1.68
N PHE A 168 -20.56 -16.95 -0.57
CA PHE A 168 -19.36 -16.12 -0.60
C PHE A 168 -18.19 -16.91 -1.18
N THR A 169 -17.53 -16.37 -2.20
CA THR A 169 -16.32 -16.96 -2.77
C THR A 169 -15.38 -15.88 -3.30
N LEU A 170 -14.07 -16.09 -3.12
CA LEU A 170 -13.07 -15.22 -3.73
C LEU A 170 -13.15 -15.31 -5.26
N ALA A 171 -12.78 -14.22 -5.92
CA ALA A 171 -12.84 -14.14 -7.37
C ALA A 171 -11.60 -14.79 -8.01
N PRO A 172 -11.65 -15.17 -9.30
CA PRO A 172 -10.48 -15.64 -10.02
C PRO A 172 -9.28 -14.69 -9.93
N GLU A 173 -9.53 -13.38 -9.91
CA GLU A 173 -8.51 -12.35 -9.75
C GLU A 173 -7.71 -12.49 -8.44
N ASP A 174 -8.33 -12.93 -7.34
CA ASP A 174 -7.62 -13.16 -6.07
C ASP A 174 -6.60 -14.30 -6.20
N PHE A 175 -7.01 -15.40 -6.82
CA PHE A 175 -6.18 -16.60 -6.97
C PHE A 175 -5.13 -16.48 -8.07
N GLN A 176 -5.42 -15.75 -9.14
CA GLN A 176 -4.52 -15.60 -10.29
C GLN A 176 -3.50 -14.49 -10.08
N TYR A 177 -3.87 -13.44 -9.36
CA TYR A 177 -3.08 -12.21 -9.27
C TYR A 177 -2.67 -11.90 -7.83
N LYS A 178 -3.63 -11.68 -6.93
CA LYS A 178 -3.35 -10.99 -5.66
C LYS A 178 -2.64 -11.90 -4.66
N ILE A 179 -3.19 -13.09 -4.39
CA ILE A 179 -2.64 -14.03 -3.42
C ILE A 179 -1.22 -14.49 -3.81
N PRO A 180 -0.96 -14.95 -5.06
CA PRO A 180 0.38 -15.38 -5.45
C PRO A 180 1.43 -14.25 -5.33
N LEU A 181 1.07 -13.02 -5.71
CA LEU A 181 1.97 -11.87 -5.59
C LEU A 181 2.29 -11.53 -4.14
N ILE A 182 1.30 -11.56 -3.25
CA ILE A 182 1.50 -11.31 -1.82
C ILE A 182 2.41 -12.40 -1.22
N GLN A 183 2.20 -13.66 -1.56
CA GLN A 183 3.03 -14.77 -1.07
C GLN A 183 4.48 -14.61 -1.56
N LYS A 184 4.68 -14.23 -2.82
CA LYS A 184 6.02 -13.97 -3.38
C LYS A 184 6.68 -12.77 -2.72
N ALA A 185 5.94 -11.69 -2.46
CA ALA A 185 6.43 -10.53 -1.71
C ALA A 185 6.88 -10.92 -0.29
N ASN A 186 6.10 -11.71 0.44
CA ASN A 186 6.47 -12.24 1.76
C ASN A 186 7.75 -13.09 1.70
N GLN A 187 7.86 -13.94 0.68
CA GLN A 187 9.05 -14.77 0.48
C GLN A 187 10.31 -13.91 0.28
N LEU A 188 10.25 -12.91 -0.59
CA LEU A 188 11.37 -12.01 -0.90
C LEU A 188 11.75 -11.13 0.30
N ALA A 189 10.77 -10.62 1.04
CA ALA A 189 10.98 -9.86 2.26
C ALA A 189 11.55 -10.72 3.41
N GLY A 190 11.41 -12.06 3.31
CA GLY A 190 11.77 -13.01 4.36
C GLY A 190 10.91 -12.87 5.62
N ARG A 191 9.76 -12.19 5.52
CA ARG A 191 8.81 -11.91 6.60
C ARG A 191 7.43 -11.63 6.00
N PRO A 192 6.33 -11.90 6.71
CA PRO A 192 5.03 -11.38 6.32
C PRO A 192 5.04 -9.84 6.30
N ILE A 193 4.66 -9.24 5.17
CA ILE A 193 4.41 -7.81 5.09
C ILE A 193 3.06 -7.49 5.76
N ARG A 194 2.92 -6.29 6.31
CA ARG A 194 1.64 -5.82 6.86
C ARG A 194 0.68 -5.60 5.70
N LEU A 195 -0.54 -6.14 5.80
CA LEU A 195 -1.57 -5.95 4.77
C LEU A 195 -2.76 -5.15 5.30
N ILE A 196 -3.24 -4.21 4.49
CA ILE A 196 -4.48 -3.46 4.71
C ILE A 196 -5.49 -3.86 3.64
N GLY A 197 -6.65 -4.37 4.05
CA GLY A 197 -7.77 -4.61 3.13
C GLY A 197 -8.68 -3.38 3.05
N SER A 198 -9.17 -3.03 1.86
CA SER A 198 -10.16 -1.97 1.67
C SER A 198 -11.17 -2.34 0.60
N ALA A 199 -12.46 -2.23 0.89
CA ALA A 199 -13.53 -2.51 -0.07
C ALA A 199 -13.95 -1.24 -0.81
N TRP A 200 -14.03 -1.27 -2.14
CA TRP A 200 -14.54 -0.15 -2.94
C TRP A 200 -16.07 -0.14 -2.96
N SER A 201 -16.70 -1.31 -3.01
CA SER A 201 -18.15 -1.42 -3.06
C SER A 201 -18.63 -2.69 -2.37
N SER A 202 -19.86 -2.66 -1.87
CA SER A 202 -20.58 -3.87 -1.47
C SER A 202 -21.21 -4.57 -2.68
N PRO A 203 -21.62 -5.85 -2.54
CA PRO A 203 -22.49 -6.48 -3.53
C PRO A 203 -23.69 -5.60 -3.87
N ILE A 204 -24.07 -5.53 -5.16
CA ILE A 204 -25.09 -4.59 -5.63
C ILE A 204 -26.45 -4.73 -4.91
N TRP A 205 -26.81 -5.94 -4.47
CA TRP A 205 -28.07 -6.20 -3.77
C TRP A 205 -28.10 -5.66 -2.33
N MET A 206 -26.93 -5.30 -1.77
CA MET A 206 -26.84 -4.63 -0.46
C MET A 206 -27.11 -3.11 -0.55
N LYS A 207 -27.11 -2.54 -1.76
CA LYS A 207 -27.19 -1.10 -1.99
C LYS A 207 -28.63 -0.66 -2.23
N VAL A 208 -28.93 0.60 -1.90
CA VAL A 208 -30.23 1.23 -2.23
C VAL A 208 -30.40 1.31 -3.75
N ILE A 209 -29.34 1.69 -4.46
CA ILE A 209 -29.27 1.65 -5.92
C ILE A 209 -28.34 0.49 -6.31
N PRO A 210 -28.85 -0.58 -6.95
CA PRO A 210 -28.10 -1.82 -7.18
C PRO A 210 -27.14 -1.71 -8.37
N LYS A 211 -26.12 -0.85 -8.23
CA LYS A 211 -25.04 -0.63 -9.20
C LYS A 211 -23.73 -0.45 -8.47
N TYR A 212 -22.63 -1.00 -9.01
CA TYR A 212 -21.29 -0.78 -8.46
C TYR A 212 -20.86 0.68 -8.54
N ALA A 213 -21.05 1.31 -9.71
CA ALA A 213 -20.78 2.72 -9.97
C ALA A 213 -22.09 3.51 -10.06
N THR A 214 -22.39 4.31 -9.06
CA THR A 214 -23.55 5.22 -9.05
C THR A 214 -23.40 6.24 -7.94
N ILE A 215 -23.84 7.47 -8.20
CA ILE A 215 -24.04 8.47 -7.16
C ILE A 215 -25.16 7.97 -6.24
N PHE A 216 -25.02 8.24 -4.94
CA PHE A 216 -25.93 7.82 -3.87
C PHE A 216 -26.14 6.29 -3.80
N GLY A 217 -25.15 5.52 -4.26
CA GLY A 217 -25.10 4.07 -4.02
C GLY A 217 -24.75 3.76 -2.57
N THR A 218 -25.68 4.03 -1.65
CA THR A 218 -25.50 3.84 -0.21
C THR A 218 -25.87 2.41 0.22
N LEU A 219 -25.31 1.98 1.36
CA LEU A 219 -25.67 0.71 1.99
C LEU A 219 -27.08 0.80 2.60
N ARG A 220 -27.91 -0.22 2.35
CA ARG A 220 -29.21 -0.34 3.04
C ARG A 220 -29.00 -0.66 4.52
N SER A 221 -29.85 -0.11 5.38
CA SER A 221 -29.77 -0.31 6.83
C SER A 221 -29.89 -1.77 7.26
N ASP A 222 -30.74 -2.56 6.60
CA ASP A 222 -30.91 -3.98 6.86
C ASP A 222 -29.70 -4.83 6.42
N MET A 223 -28.77 -4.25 5.66
CA MET A 223 -27.58 -4.91 5.14
C MET A 223 -26.32 -4.63 5.96
N TYR A 224 -26.41 -3.91 7.07
CA TYR A 224 -25.26 -3.55 7.90
C TYR A 224 -24.55 -4.77 8.49
N GLN A 225 -25.31 -5.73 9.04
CA GLN A 225 -24.72 -6.96 9.57
C GLN A 225 -24.19 -7.88 8.46
N PRO A 226 -24.92 -8.15 7.36
CA PRO A 226 -24.36 -8.85 6.21
C PRO A 226 -23.07 -8.22 5.68
N TRP A 227 -22.98 -6.88 5.65
CA TRP A 227 -21.77 -6.19 5.20
C TRP A 227 -20.58 -6.34 6.16
N ALA A 228 -20.82 -6.38 7.47
CA ALA A 228 -19.79 -6.72 8.45
C ALA A 228 -19.33 -8.19 8.29
N ASN A 229 -20.27 -9.11 8.09
CA ASN A 229 -19.97 -10.53 7.86
C ASN A 229 -19.18 -10.74 6.56
N TYR A 230 -19.41 -9.91 5.54
CA TYR A 230 -18.66 -9.96 4.27
C TYR A 230 -17.16 -9.68 4.49
N HIS A 231 -16.83 -8.68 5.31
CA HIS A 231 -15.44 -8.39 5.67
C HIS A 231 -14.82 -9.53 6.48
N LEU A 232 -15.56 -10.12 7.43
CA LEU A 232 -15.09 -11.27 8.19
C LEU A 232 -14.83 -12.48 7.26
N LYS A 233 -15.76 -12.79 6.34
CA LYS A 233 -15.60 -13.86 5.34
C LYS A 233 -14.39 -13.65 4.44
N PHE A 234 -14.10 -12.41 4.06
CA PHE A 234 -12.88 -12.08 3.32
C PHE A 234 -11.61 -12.43 4.12
N LEU A 235 -11.53 -12.03 5.39
CA LEU A 235 -10.39 -12.34 6.26
C LEU A 235 -10.22 -13.86 6.44
N GLU A 236 -11.31 -14.58 6.68
CA GLU A 236 -11.33 -16.04 6.79
C GLU A 236 -10.83 -16.70 5.49
N ALA A 237 -11.32 -16.27 4.33
CA ALA A 237 -10.96 -16.84 3.04
C ALA A 237 -9.49 -16.58 2.66
N TYR A 238 -8.96 -15.37 2.92
CA TYR A 238 -7.55 -15.09 2.69
C TYR A 238 -6.65 -15.85 3.68
N LYS A 239 -7.07 -16.01 4.94
CA LYS A 239 -6.34 -16.81 5.92
C LYS A 239 -6.23 -18.27 5.51
N GLN A 240 -7.27 -18.86 4.91
CA GLN A 240 -7.23 -20.21 4.34
C GLN A 240 -6.19 -20.35 3.21
N ASN A 241 -5.80 -19.23 2.59
CA ASN A 241 -4.75 -19.15 1.57
C ASN A 241 -3.40 -18.66 2.16
N ASN A 242 -3.21 -18.77 3.47
CA ASN A 242 -2.00 -18.35 4.20
C ASN A 242 -1.67 -16.86 4.04
N VAL A 243 -2.68 -16.01 3.86
CA VAL A 243 -2.53 -14.55 3.82
C VAL A 243 -3.33 -13.92 4.95
N THR A 244 -2.66 -13.18 5.81
CA THR A 244 -3.26 -12.51 6.98
C THR A 244 -3.16 -10.99 6.87
N PHE A 245 -4.12 -10.28 7.44
CA PHE A 245 -4.17 -8.82 7.42
C PHE A 245 -3.74 -8.22 8.75
N TRP A 246 -3.06 -7.07 8.67
CA TRP A 246 -2.74 -6.22 9.81
C TRP A 246 -3.91 -5.28 10.14
N GLY A 247 -4.60 -4.79 9.10
CA GLY A 247 -5.76 -3.92 9.27
C GLY A 247 -6.77 -4.03 8.16
N LEU A 248 -7.94 -3.45 8.42
CA LEU A 248 -8.98 -3.17 7.44
C LEU A 248 -9.33 -1.70 7.50
N THR A 249 -9.55 -1.10 6.33
CA THR A 249 -10.25 0.18 6.29
C THR A 249 -11.75 -0.04 6.34
N THR A 250 -12.49 1.00 6.70
CA THR A 250 -13.97 0.95 6.76
C THR A 250 -14.64 1.11 5.39
N GLY A 251 -13.84 1.18 4.32
CA GLY A 251 -14.26 1.29 2.93
C GLY A 251 -13.44 2.35 2.18
N ASN A 252 -13.08 2.08 0.93
CA ASN A 252 -12.33 3.02 0.10
C ASN A 252 -13.20 4.24 -0.25
N GLN A 253 -12.70 5.42 0.08
CA GLN A 253 -13.27 6.72 -0.26
C GLN A 253 -14.80 6.76 -0.07
N PRO A 254 -15.33 6.67 1.16
CA PRO A 254 -16.77 6.71 1.42
C PRO A 254 -17.46 7.96 0.84
N THR A 255 -16.71 9.02 0.50
CA THR A 255 -17.25 10.21 -0.16
C THR A 255 -17.40 10.07 -1.67
N ILE A 256 -16.70 9.13 -2.31
CA ILE A 256 -16.69 8.97 -3.78
C ILE A 256 -18.07 8.66 -4.33
N GLY A 257 -18.89 7.94 -3.57
CA GLY A 257 -20.26 7.62 -3.95
C GLY A 257 -21.22 8.80 -3.90
N TYR A 258 -20.78 10.00 -3.49
CA TYR A 258 -21.54 11.26 -3.59
C TYR A 258 -21.11 12.12 -4.78
N ILE A 259 -20.12 11.69 -5.57
CA ILE A 259 -19.58 12.42 -6.72
C ILE A 259 -19.74 11.56 -7.98
N THR A 260 -19.91 12.20 -9.13
CA THR A 260 -20.09 11.52 -10.42
C THR A 260 -18.79 10.91 -10.92
N PHE A 261 -18.46 9.70 -10.45
CA PHE A 261 -17.41 8.87 -11.04
C PHE A 261 -17.97 7.51 -11.46
N ASN A 262 -17.56 7.04 -12.64
CA ASN A 262 -17.94 5.71 -13.14
C ASN A 262 -16.97 4.64 -12.63
N ILE A 263 -16.84 4.52 -11.30
CA ILE A 263 -15.99 3.54 -10.63
C ILE A 263 -16.75 2.86 -9.49
N PRO A 264 -16.39 1.63 -9.08
CA PRO A 264 -16.98 1.00 -7.91
C PRO A 264 -16.86 1.89 -6.67
N GLY A 265 -17.98 2.09 -5.97
CA GLY A 265 -18.04 2.95 -4.78
C GLY A 265 -19.16 2.54 -3.83
N LEU A 266 -19.04 2.87 -2.54
CA LEU A 266 -20.09 2.73 -1.53
C LEU A 266 -20.19 4.02 -0.72
N ALA A 267 -21.25 4.78 -0.94
CA ALA A 267 -21.47 6.03 -0.23
C ALA A 267 -21.88 5.77 1.22
N MET A 268 -21.10 6.28 2.18
CA MET A 268 -21.45 6.25 3.61
C MET A 268 -20.97 7.52 4.32
N GLY A 269 -21.89 8.39 4.73
CA GLY A 269 -21.56 9.56 5.54
C GLY A 269 -21.03 9.21 6.94
N PRO A 270 -20.42 10.15 7.67
CA PRO A 270 -19.72 9.88 8.93
C PRO A 270 -20.61 9.23 10.00
N THR A 271 -21.85 9.69 10.16
CA THR A 271 -22.82 9.09 11.10
C THR A 271 -23.26 7.69 10.67
N GLN A 272 -23.44 7.47 9.36
CA GLN A 272 -23.82 6.16 8.84
C GLN A 272 -22.70 5.13 9.05
N LEU A 273 -21.48 5.52 8.69
CA LEU A 273 -20.27 4.73 8.86
C LEU A 273 -20.00 4.44 10.34
N GLY A 274 -20.12 5.45 11.20
CA GLY A 274 -19.97 5.29 12.65
C GLY A 274 -20.97 4.29 13.25
N ARG A 275 -22.24 4.30 12.81
CA ARG A 275 -23.23 3.31 13.25
C ARG A 275 -22.85 1.90 12.82
N TRP A 276 -22.48 1.72 11.56
CA TRP A 276 -22.04 0.41 11.05
C TRP A 276 -20.80 -0.11 11.78
N ILE A 277 -19.81 0.75 12.06
CA ILE A 277 -18.62 0.40 12.85
C ILE A 277 -19.03 -0.03 14.27
N SER A 278 -19.77 0.81 14.97
CA SER A 278 -20.13 0.64 16.39
C SER A 278 -21.02 -0.59 16.62
N GLN A 279 -21.99 -0.82 15.73
CA GLN A 279 -23.07 -1.79 15.94
C GLN A 279 -22.83 -3.11 15.19
N ASN A 280 -22.00 -3.13 14.16
CA ASN A 280 -21.83 -4.30 13.28
C ASN A 280 -20.36 -4.68 13.09
N LEU A 281 -19.55 -3.89 12.38
CA LEU A 281 -18.17 -4.28 12.03
C LEU A 281 -17.32 -4.53 13.27
N GLY A 282 -17.27 -3.57 14.20
CA GLY A 282 -16.49 -3.67 15.44
C GLY A 282 -16.84 -4.90 16.28
N PRO A 283 -18.11 -5.08 16.68
CA PRO A 283 -18.56 -6.28 17.40
C PRO A 283 -18.30 -7.59 16.65
N THR A 284 -18.47 -7.60 15.32
CA THR A 284 -18.24 -8.80 14.49
C THR A 284 -16.78 -9.21 14.54
N LEU A 285 -15.85 -8.26 14.35
CA LEU A 285 -14.41 -8.54 14.39
C LEU A 285 -13.94 -8.90 15.79
N LYS A 286 -14.38 -8.19 16.84
CA LYS A 286 -14.00 -8.49 18.23
C LYS A 286 -14.47 -9.85 18.74
N LYS A 287 -15.56 -10.41 18.19
CA LYS A 287 -16.05 -11.76 18.52
C LYS A 287 -15.42 -12.86 17.68
N SER A 288 -14.63 -12.50 16.67
CA SER A 288 -13.93 -13.43 15.80
C SER A 288 -12.48 -13.64 16.25
N GLU A 289 -11.76 -14.54 15.59
CA GLU A 289 -10.32 -14.71 15.78
C GLU A 289 -9.48 -13.52 15.28
N PHE A 290 -10.08 -12.55 14.60
CA PHE A 290 -9.44 -11.33 14.10
C PHE A 290 -9.63 -10.15 15.07
N SER A 291 -9.76 -10.41 16.37
CA SER A 291 -10.04 -9.38 17.38
C SER A 291 -8.96 -8.30 17.51
N ASP A 292 -7.73 -8.60 17.11
CA ASP A 292 -6.56 -7.70 17.18
C ASP A 292 -6.32 -6.90 15.90
N LEU A 293 -7.11 -7.19 14.84
CA LEU A 293 -7.05 -6.49 13.57
C LEU A 293 -7.33 -5.00 13.75
N LYS A 294 -6.53 -4.15 13.10
CA LYS A 294 -6.70 -2.70 13.16
C LYS A 294 -7.86 -2.24 12.29
N ILE A 295 -8.76 -1.43 12.85
CA ILE A 295 -9.82 -0.77 12.07
C ILE A 295 -9.39 0.67 11.78
N ILE A 296 -9.26 0.98 10.49
CA ILE A 296 -8.81 2.26 9.96
C ILE A 296 -10.01 2.97 9.33
N THR A 297 -10.44 4.09 9.91
CA THR A 297 -11.59 4.84 9.37
C THR A 297 -11.16 5.87 8.32
N LEU A 298 -12.14 6.56 7.73
CA LEU A 298 -11.99 7.54 6.64
C LEU A 298 -11.55 6.89 5.31
N ASP A 299 -10.27 6.52 5.16
CA ASP A 299 -9.69 6.00 3.89
C ASP A 299 -10.09 6.87 2.68
N ASP A 300 -9.93 8.18 2.85
CA ASP A 300 -10.34 9.22 1.91
C ASP A 300 -9.44 10.46 2.00
N GLN A 301 -9.74 11.51 1.25
CA GLN A 301 -8.93 12.72 1.18
C GLN A 301 -8.73 13.38 2.54
N ARG A 302 -7.51 13.88 2.78
CA ARG A 302 -7.17 14.69 3.97
C ARG A 302 -8.12 15.86 4.19
N LEU A 303 -8.68 16.43 3.12
CA LEU A 303 -9.63 17.56 3.16
C LEU A 303 -10.83 17.34 4.09
N PHE A 304 -11.24 16.09 4.36
CA PHE A 304 -12.36 15.81 5.24
C PHE A 304 -12.00 15.83 6.74
N LEU A 305 -10.72 15.95 7.05
CA LEU A 305 -10.24 16.05 8.42
C LEU A 305 -10.23 17.50 8.94
N PRO A 306 -10.40 17.70 10.26
CA PRO A 306 -10.80 16.71 11.27
C PRO A 306 -12.33 16.48 11.32
N LEU A 307 -13.12 17.26 10.55
CA LEU A 307 -14.57 17.36 10.70
C LEU A 307 -15.30 16.01 10.56
N TRP A 308 -14.83 15.13 9.67
CA TRP A 308 -15.40 13.78 9.52
C TRP A 308 -15.43 12.98 10.83
N LEU A 309 -14.36 13.08 11.61
CA LEU A 309 -14.23 12.37 12.90
C LEU A 309 -15.01 13.08 14.00
N VAL A 310 -15.04 14.42 13.99
CA VAL A 310 -15.84 15.22 14.91
C VAL A 310 -17.32 14.83 14.78
N ASP A 311 -17.85 14.84 13.56
CA ASP A 311 -19.24 14.44 13.30
C ASP A 311 -19.49 12.98 13.71
N MET A 312 -18.61 12.06 13.30
CA MET A 312 -18.76 10.64 13.63
C MET A 312 -18.80 10.39 15.14
N PHE A 313 -17.87 10.98 15.90
CA PHE A 313 -17.74 10.71 17.33
C PHE A 313 -18.73 11.50 18.18
N LEU A 314 -19.20 12.66 17.70
CA LEU A 314 -20.27 13.41 18.35
C LEU A 314 -21.61 12.66 18.27
N PHE A 315 -21.97 12.16 17.08
CA PHE A 315 -23.27 11.52 16.86
C PHE A 315 -23.26 10.01 17.12
N VAL A 316 -22.09 9.36 17.08
CA VAL A 316 -21.94 7.92 17.32
C VAL A 316 -20.69 7.64 18.17
N PRO A 317 -20.67 8.04 19.45
CA PRO A 317 -19.49 7.93 20.31
C PRO A 317 -18.97 6.49 20.46
N GLY A 318 -19.87 5.49 20.37
CA GLY A 318 -19.52 4.08 20.43
C GLY A 318 -18.61 3.60 19.29
N ALA A 319 -18.47 4.35 18.19
CA ALA A 319 -17.55 4.00 17.11
C ALA A 319 -16.08 4.17 17.52
N LYS A 320 -15.77 5.14 18.40
CA LYS A 320 -14.39 5.51 18.77
C LYS A 320 -13.61 4.36 19.40
N GLN A 321 -14.28 3.46 20.13
CA GLN A 321 -13.63 2.32 20.80
C GLN A 321 -13.14 1.24 19.85
N TYR A 322 -13.69 1.17 18.63
CA TYR A 322 -13.31 0.17 17.64
C TYR A 322 -12.28 0.70 16.65
N ILE A 323 -12.13 2.01 16.52
CA ILE A 323 -11.22 2.64 15.55
C ILE A 323 -9.83 2.75 16.18
N ASP A 324 -8.82 2.18 15.52
CA ASP A 324 -7.41 2.29 15.91
C ASP A 324 -6.70 3.42 15.15
N GLY A 325 -7.10 3.68 13.90
CA GLY A 325 -6.42 4.66 13.06
C GLY A 325 -7.28 5.31 11.98
N ILE A 326 -6.66 6.23 11.25
CA ILE A 326 -7.30 7.13 10.28
C ILE A 326 -6.51 7.05 8.97
N GLY A 327 -7.16 6.57 7.91
CA GLY A 327 -6.59 6.47 6.56
C GLY A 327 -6.77 7.77 5.79
N VAL A 328 -5.70 8.28 5.16
CA VAL A 328 -5.74 9.52 4.36
C VAL A 328 -5.19 9.32 2.96
N HIS A 329 -5.82 10.00 1.99
CA HIS A 329 -5.43 10.06 0.58
C HIS A 329 -4.97 11.48 0.21
N TRP A 330 -4.11 11.60 -0.82
CA TRP A 330 -3.42 12.86 -1.17
C TRP A 330 -3.83 13.51 -2.51
N TYR A 331 -4.89 13.04 -3.17
CA TYR A 331 -5.23 13.51 -4.51
C TYR A 331 -5.71 14.97 -4.54
N LEU A 332 -6.20 15.47 -3.42
CA LEU A 332 -6.65 16.86 -3.24
C LEU A 332 -5.69 17.70 -2.39
N ASP A 333 -4.43 17.27 -2.23
CA ASP A 333 -3.45 17.98 -1.40
C ASP A 333 -3.14 19.39 -1.90
N SER A 334 -3.35 19.68 -3.19
CA SER A 334 -3.22 21.04 -3.74
C SER A 334 -4.19 22.05 -3.11
N ILE A 335 -5.29 21.57 -2.52
CA ILE A 335 -6.32 22.40 -1.87
C ILE A 335 -6.57 22.02 -0.41
N SER A 336 -5.93 20.97 0.10
CA SER A 336 -6.02 20.54 1.50
C SER A 336 -4.78 21.03 2.27
N PRO A 337 -4.93 21.88 3.30
CA PRO A 337 -3.83 22.28 4.16
C PRO A 337 -3.21 21.10 4.92
N THR A 338 -1.89 21.11 5.11
CA THR A 338 -1.21 20.11 5.96
C THR A 338 -1.64 20.18 7.44
N PHE A 339 -2.12 21.36 7.87
CA PHE A 339 -2.61 21.62 9.23
C PHE A 339 -3.79 20.72 9.65
N ASP A 340 -4.54 20.16 8.69
CA ASP A 340 -5.63 19.22 8.99
C ASP A 340 -5.11 17.96 9.70
N LEU A 341 -3.88 17.52 9.39
CA LEU A 341 -3.21 16.40 10.07
C LEU A 341 -2.84 16.76 11.50
N ASP A 342 -2.30 17.97 11.71
CA ASP A 342 -1.93 18.49 13.03
C ASP A 342 -3.14 18.58 13.95
N LEU A 343 -4.23 19.20 13.47
CA LEU A 343 -5.47 19.31 14.22
C LEU A 343 -6.03 17.94 14.58
N THR A 344 -6.05 17.02 13.61
CA THR A 344 -6.55 15.66 13.82
C THR A 344 -5.74 14.93 14.88
N HIS A 345 -4.40 14.97 14.79
CA HIS A 345 -3.53 14.35 15.77
C HIS A 345 -3.72 14.97 17.17
N ASN A 346 -3.90 16.29 17.27
CA ASN A 346 -4.13 16.96 18.55
C ASN A 346 -5.47 16.58 19.18
N PHE A 347 -6.55 16.44 18.39
CA PHE A 347 -7.86 16.03 18.90
C PHE A 347 -7.96 14.53 19.20
N TYR A 348 -7.22 13.70 18.46
CA TYR A 348 -7.31 12.24 18.51
C TYR A 348 -5.93 11.59 18.60
N SER A 349 -5.12 12.02 19.56
CA SER A 349 -3.73 11.56 19.74
C SER A 349 -3.61 10.07 20.06
N ASP A 350 -4.71 9.43 20.48
CA ASP A 350 -4.81 7.98 20.69
C ASP A 350 -5.02 7.18 19.40
N LYS A 351 -5.18 7.85 18.24
CA LYS A 351 -5.39 7.23 16.93
C LYS A 351 -4.19 7.50 16.03
N PHE A 352 -3.64 6.45 15.40
CA PHE A 352 -2.61 6.65 14.39
C PHE A 352 -3.23 7.18 13.10
N ILE A 353 -2.49 8.02 12.38
CA ILE A 353 -2.87 8.46 11.04
C ILE A 353 -1.96 7.73 10.06
N ILE A 354 -2.50 7.24 8.95
CA ILE A 354 -1.74 6.53 7.92
C ILE A 354 -2.16 6.97 6.52
N GLY A 355 -1.19 7.32 5.67
CA GLY A 355 -1.46 7.50 4.25
C GLY A 355 -1.75 6.14 3.63
N THR A 356 -2.98 5.86 3.20
CA THR A 356 -3.40 4.53 2.71
C THR A 356 -3.44 4.44 1.19
N GLU A 357 -3.44 5.58 0.50
CA GLU A 357 -3.57 5.62 -0.95
C GLU A 357 -2.98 6.87 -1.58
N GLY A 358 -2.40 6.70 -2.78
CA GLY A 358 -1.87 7.82 -3.51
C GLY A 358 -1.33 7.59 -4.92
N CYS A 359 -1.69 8.46 -5.85
CA CYS A 359 -1.01 8.52 -7.14
C CYS A 359 -1.01 9.87 -7.85
N ARG A 360 -0.18 9.91 -8.91
CA ARG A 360 -0.18 10.93 -9.96
C ARG A 360 -0.73 10.36 -11.26
N GLY A 361 -0.98 11.24 -12.24
CA GLY A 361 -1.59 10.87 -13.52
C GLY A 361 -3.11 10.74 -13.43
N ASN A 362 -3.73 11.48 -12.52
CA ASN A 362 -5.17 11.65 -12.37
C ASN A 362 -5.63 13.09 -12.71
N ILE A 363 -4.69 13.98 -13.04
CA ILE A 363 -4.96 15.37 -13.39
C ILE A 363 -5.51 15.42 -14.82
N PRO A 364 -6.64 16.11 -15.07
CA PRO A 364 -7.17 16.29 -16.41
C PRO A 364 -6.11 16.81 -17.39
N PHE A 365 -6.07 16.25 -18.59
CA PHE A 365 -5.16 16.63 -19.69
C PHE A 365 -3.66 16.32 -19.45
N GLU A 366 -3.28 15.76 -18.31
CA GLU A 366 -1.93 15.21 -18.10
C GLU A 366 -1.90 13.74 -18.57
N PRO A 367 -0.87 13.27 -19.29
CA PRO A 367 -0.72 11.85 -19.58
C PRO A 367 -0.67 11.01 -18.30
N ASP A 368 -1.40 9.90 -18.27
CA ASP A 368 -1.42 8.98 -17.12
C ASP A 368 0.00 8.55 -16.70
N VAL A 369 0.86 8.27 -17.68
CA VAL A 369 2.25 7.85 -17.49
C VAL A 369 3.20 8.86 -18.13
N ILE A 370 4.16 9.34 -17.33
CA ILE A 370 5.26 10.21 -17.79
C ILE A 370 6.59 9.59 -17.34
N LEU A 371 7.20 8.82 -18.25
CA LEU A 371 8.47 8.11 -17.98
C LEU A 371 9.58 9.11 -17.67
N GLY A 372 10.18 8.99 -16.48
CA GLY A 372 11.29 9.84 -16.03
C GLY A 372 10.87 11.18 -15.43
N SER A 373 9.59 11.39 -15.11
CA SER A 373 9.13 12.65 -14.48
C SER A 373 9.73 12.84 -13.08
N TRP A 374 10.75 13.70 -12.98
CA TRP A 374 11.37 14.07 -11.70
C TRP A 374 10.36 14.79 -10.77
N GLN A 375 9.48 15.62 -11.35
CA GLN A 375 8.43 16.32 -10.59
C GLN A 375 7.51 15.34 -9.86
N ARG A 376 7.07 14.26 -10.53
CA ARG A 376 6.24 13.25 -9.86
C ARG A 376 7.00 12.57 -8.72
N GLY A 377 8.29 12.30 -8.89
CA GLY A 377 9.15 11.79 -7.80
C GLY A 377 9.20 12.74 -6.60
N GLU A 378 9.38 14.04 -6.84
CA GLU A 378 9.35 15.06 -5.77
C GLU A 378 7.99 15.14 -5.07
N ASP A 379 6.90 15.00 -5.81
CA ASP A 379 5.54 15.05 -5.25
C ASP A 379 5.32 13.89 -4.26
N TYR A 380 5.79 12.67 -4.59
CA TYR A 380 5.78 11.54 -3.66
C TYR A 380 6.61 11.83 -2.41
N VAL A 381 7.84 12.32 -2.55
CA VAL A 381 8.71 12.63 -1.40
C VAL A 381 8.12 13.72 -0.50
N LYS A 382 7.54 14.78 -1.09
CA LYS A 382 6.88 15.85 -0.33
C LYS A 382 5.71 15.32 0.48
N SER A 383 4.82 14.56 -0.17
CA SER A 383 3.68 13.94 0.51
C SER A 383 4.17 12.98 1.62
N ILE A 384 5.22 12.18 1.36
CA ILE A 384 5.83 11.28 2.36
C ILE A 384 6.26 12.06 3.59
N MET A 385 6.99 13.16 3.38
CA MET A 385 7.48 14.00 4.46
C MET A 385 6.36 14.71 5.21
N GLU A 386 5.28 15.10 4.55
CA GLU A 386 4.12 15.73 5.20
C GLU A 386 3.41 14.74 6.11
N VAL A 387 3.11 13.53 5.63
CA VAL A 387 2.49 12.49 6.46
C VAL A 387 3.46 12.09 7.58
N CYS A 388 4.74 11.82 7.31
CA CYS A 388 5.72 11.44 8.33
C CYS A 388 6.01 12.52 9.39
N LYS A 389 5.65 13.79 9.19
CA LYS A 389 5.77 14.79 10.25
C LYS A 389 4.71 14.60 11.34
N PHE A 390 3.58 13.96 11.01
CA PHE A 390 2.36 14.01 11.80
C PHE A 390 1.67 12.64 11.96
N ALA A 391 2.17 11.61 11.27
CA ALA A 391 1.48 10.35 11.01
C ALA A 391 2.45 9.21 10.62
N THR A 392 1.97 7.97 10.73
CA THR A 392 2.70 6.72 10.48
C THR A 392 2.45 6.28 9.05
N LEU A 393 3.49 6.10 8.25
CA LEU A 393 3.28 6.03 6.80
C LEU A 393 2.91 4.63 6.29
N GLY A 394 2.32 4.60 5.09
CA GLY A 394 1.95 3.40 4.36
C GLY A 394 1.57 3.65 2.91
N TYR A 395 2.47 4.21 2.08
CA TYR A 395 2.09 4.53 0.68
C TYR A 395 1.44 3.37 -0.07
N ARG A 396 0.50 3.75 -0.94
CA ARG A 396 0.15 3.02 -2.15
C ARG A 396 0.92 3.69 -3.29
N LEU A 397 1.73 2.95 -4.03
CA LEU A 397 1.93 3.20 -5.45
C LEU A 397 0.75 2.52 -6.16
N ASP A 398 -0.24 3.27 -6.62
CA ASP A 398 -1.39 2.71 -7.38
C ASP A 398 -0.97 2.01 -8.68
N ARG A 399 0.31 2.13 -9.06
CA ARG A 399 0.83 1.74 -10.36
C ARG A 399 2.24 1.15 -10.18
N LEU A 400 2.34 -0.05 -9.61
CA LEU A 400 3.63 -0.76 -9.52
C LEU A 400 4.19 -1.02 -10.93
N GLU A 401 3.33 -1.19 -11.92
CA GLU A 401 3.72 -1.29 -13.33
C GLU A 401 2.59 -0.81 -14.24
N HIS A 402 2.90 -0.03 -15.27
CA HIS A 402 2.05 0.12 -16.45
C HIS A 402 2.95 -0.14 -17.67
N GLY A 403 2.54 -1.06 -18.54
CA GLY A 403 2.96 -0.96 -19.94
C GLY A 403 2.55 0.41 -20.49
N ALA A 404 3.36 1.02 -21.37
CA ALA A 404 3.16 2.37 -21.90
C ALA A 404 1.86 2.60 -22.72
N GLY A 405 0.88 1.70 -22.64
CA GLY A 405 -0.39 1.73 -23.38
C GLY A 405 -1.65 1.35 -22.59
N PHE A 406 -1.60 1.17 -21.27
CA PHE A 406 -2.80 0.79 -20.48
C PHE A 406 -3.35 1.97 -19.70
N SER A 407 -4.27 2.72 -20.31
CA SER A 407 -5.21 3.60 -19.62
C SER A 407 -6.49 2.83 -19.29
N ARG A 408 -7.19 3.33 -18.27
CA ARG A 408 -8.46 2.83 -17.71
C ARG A 408 -9.33 2.08 -18.74
N TRP A 409 -9.51 0.79 -18.47
CA TRP A 409 -10.36 -0.16 -19.21
C TRP A 409 -9.91 -0.45 -20.65
N SER A 410 -9.44 -1.68 -20.83
CA SER A 410 -9.30 -2.44 -22.09
C SER A 410 -8.00 -2.27 -22.87
N PHE A 411 -7.44 -3.44 -23.21
CA PHE A 411 -6.33 -3.74 -24.11
C PHE A 411 -6.36 -2.93 -25.44
N PRO A 412 -5.18 -2.70 -26.04
CA PRO A 412 -4.71 -3.67 -27.01
C PRO A 412 -3.29 -4.15 -26.72
N LEU A 413 -3.16 -5.48 -26.61
CA LEU A 413 -1.95 -6.18 -26.97
C LEU A 413 -1.56 -5.75 -28.40
N GLN A 414 -0.45 -5.04 -28.55
CA GLN A 414 0.38 -5.18 -29.73
C GLN A 414 1.77 -5.63 -29.30
N TYR A 415 1.96 -6.94 -29.39
CA TYR A 415 3.25 -7.52 -29.71
C TYR A 415 3.81 -6.79 -30.94
N GLN A 416 4.96 -6.14 -30.78
CA GLN A 416 5.94 -6.12 -31.87
C GLN A 416 7.28 -6.56 -31.30
N ARG A 417 7.87 -7.50 -32.03
CA ARG A 417 9.15 -8.15 -31.79
C ARG A 417 10.32 -7.17 -31.69
#